data_AF-A0A7V4JGB6-F1
#
_entry.id   AF-A0A7V4JGB6-F1
#
_cell.length_a   1.000
_cell.length_b   1.000
_cell.length_c   1.000
_cell.angle_alpha   90.00
_cell.angle_beta   90.00
_cell.angle_gamma   90.00
#
_symmetry.space_group_name_H-M   'P 1'
#
loop_
_entity.id
_entity.type
_entity.pdbx_description
1 polymer ?
#
loop_
_entity_poly.entity_id
_entity_poly.type
_entity_poly.pdbx_seq_one_letter_code
_entity_poly.pdbx_strand_id
1 'polypeptide(L)'
;EYNTPLKSDGIIAITLDDDDELVAVRHTSGHDDLILVSSEGKAIRFHEYDVRPTGRATMGVLGMRIPEGHVLVGMAVAEDDADLFCVTSGGYGKRTPAASYPVHKRGGQGVITIKDSPDRGDLVGVCSVRDNHEIMLMSQEGVVIRVPVESVRCTGRNTMGVRVMNLRGADRVSSMARLVGRSGGNGGNGDVSRIDEGDQNDEIDNDD
;
A
#
# COMPACT_ATOMS: atom_id res chain seq x y z
N GLU A 1 16.10 -30.27 -0.40
CA GLU A 1 16.17 -30.06 -1.85
C GLU A 1 14.74 -30.12 -2.40
N TYR A 2 14.14 -28.97 -2.76
CA TYR A 2 12.78 -28.92 -3.30
C TYR A 2 12.85 -29.00 -4.82
N ASN A 3 12.82 -30.21 -5.39
CA ASN A 3 12.74 -30.40 -6.83
C ASN A 3 11.26 -30.45 -7.25
N THR A 4 10.62 -29.27 -7.36
CA THR A 4 9.31 -29.18 -8.03
C THR A 4 9.57 -28.97 -9.52
N PRO A 5 9.12 -29.87 -10.41
CA PRO A 5 9.18 -29.62 -11.84
C PRO A 5 8.33 -28.38 -12.16
N LEU A 6 8.98 -27.33 -12.67
CA LEU A 6 8.32 -26.11 -13.11
C LEU A 6 7.51 -26.44 -14.37
N LYS A 7 6.19 -26.30 -14.26
CA LYS A 7 5.26 -26.41 -15.38
C LYS A 7 4.77 -25.04 -15.79
N SER A 8 4.35 -24.89 -17.05
CA SER A 8 3.88 -23.62 -17.63
C SER A 8 2.54 -23.13 -17.07
N ASP A 9 1.76 -24.01 -16.43
CA ASP A 9 0.48 -23.74 -15.78
C ASP A 9 0.61 -23.20 -14.35
N GLY A 10 1.85 -23.01 -13.87
CA GLY A 10 2.12 -22.54 -12.52
C GLY A 10 2.00 -23.65 -11.48
N ILE A 11 2.17 -23.27 -10.21
CA ILE A 11 2.22 -24.20 -9.09
C ILE A 11 1.47 -23.61 -7.89
N ILE A 12 0.61 -24.39 -7.22
CA ILE A 12 -0.14 -23.95 -6.04
C ILE A 12 0.82 -23.48 -4.96
N ALA A 13 0.77 -22.23 -4.51
CA ALA A 13 1.66 -21.72 -3.44
C ALA A 13 1.01 -21.76 -2.05
N ILE A 14 -0.31 -21.56 -2.00
CA ILE A 14 -1.16 -21.54 -0.81
C ILE A 14 -2.58 -21.97 -1.25
N THR A 15 -3.35 -22.57 -0.36
CA THR A 15 -4.78 -22.81 -0.58
C THR A 15 -5.55 -21.62 0.01
N LEU A 16 -6.48 -21.05 -0.75
CA LEU A 16 -7.33 -19.93 -0.36
C LEU A 16 -8.79 -20.39 -0.34
N ASP A 17 -9.59 -19.79 0.54
CA ASP A 17 -11.04 -19.92 0.48
C ASP A 17 -11.59 -19.08 -0.70
N ASP A 18 -12.81 -19.35 -1.15
CA ASP A 18 -13.38 -18.74 -2.36
C ASP A 18 -13.46 -17.20 -2.29
N ASP A 19 -13.56 -16.64 -1.08
CA ASP A 19 -13.65 -15.20 -0.81
C ASP A 19 -12.32 -14.59 -0.30
N ASP A 20 -11.20 -15.29 -0.44
CA ASP A 20 -9.88 -14.84 0.01
C ASP A 20 -8.91 -14.59 -1.17
N GLU A 21 -7.97 -13.68 -0.95
CA GLU A 21 -6.99 -13.29 -1.97
C GLU A 21 -5.58 -13.11 -1.39
N LEU A 22 -4.58 -13.44 -2.20
CA LEU A 22 -3.18 -13.22 -1.82
C LEU A 22 -2.81 -11.75 -2.00
N VAL A 23 -2.74 -11.01 -0.89
CA VAL A 23 -2.44 -9.57 -0.92
C VAL A 23 -0.95 -9.24 -0.94
N ALA A 24 -0.09 -10.07 -0.36
CA ALA A 24 1.34 -9.79 -0.27
C ALA A 24 2.20 -11.05 -0.07
N VAL A 25 3.42 -11.02 -0.64
CA VAL A 25 4.47 -12.01 -0.41
C VAL A 25 5.75 -11.29 0.01
N ARG A 26 6.45 -11.83 1.02
CA ARG A 26 7.76 -11.34 1.47
C ARG A 26 8.69 -12.52 1.69
N HIS A 27 9.94 -12.33 1.33
CA HIS A 27 11.02 -13.20 1.80
C HIS A 27 11.40 -12.79 3.21
N THR A 28 11.64 -13.78 4.06
CA THR A 28 12.03 -13.61 5.45
C THR A 28 13.18 -14.56 5.79
N SER A 29 13.88 -14.28 6.89
CA SER A 29 15.12 -14.93 7.28
C SER A 29 14.98 -16.04 8.34
N GLY A 30 13.83 -16.13 8.99
CA GLY A 30 13.58 -16.91 10.22
C GLY A 30 13.68 -16.10 11.52
N HIS A 31 14.19 -14.87 11.45
CA HIS A 31 14.43 -13.96 12.59
C HIS A 31 13.76 -12.60 12.45
N ASP A 32 12.88 -12.43 11.47
CA ASP A 32 12.26 -11.17 11.14
C ASP A 32 10.94 -10.96 11.91
N ASP A 33 10.63 -9.70 12.17
CA ASP A 33 9.29 -9.29 12.58
C ASP A 33 8.46 -8.91 11.36
N LEU A 34 7.20 -9.35 11.34
CA LEU A 34 6.22 -9.04 10.31
C LEU A 34 5.25 -7.97 10.82
N ILE A 35 4.96 -6.98 9.98
CA ILE A 35 3.89 -6.00 10.19
C ILE A 35 2.78 -6.28 9.18
N LEU A 36 1.58 -6.59 9.68
CA LEU A 36 0.36 -6.72 8.90
C LEU A 36 -0.55 -5.51 9.16
N VAL A 37 -1.21 -4.99 8.13
CA VAL A 37 -2.04 -3.78 8.22
C VAL A 37 -3.41 -3.99 7.61
N SER A 38 -4.46 -3.65 8.35
CA SER A 38 -5.86 -3.73 7.89
C SER A 38 -6.38 -2.39 7.35
N SER A 39 -7.47 -2.44 6.57
CA SER A 39 -8.10 -1.26 5.96
C SER A 39 -8.65 -0.27 6.97
N GLU A 40 -9.10 -0.74 8.15
CA GLU A 40 -9.60 0.10 9.25
C GLU A 40 -8.50 0.91 9.97
N GLY A 41 -7.23 0.78 9.57
CA GLY A 41 -6.15 1.53 10.18
C GLY A 41 -5.55 0.87 11.43
N LYS A 42 -5.58 -0.46 11.53
CA LYS A 42 -4.79 -1.22 12.51
C LYS A 42 -3.56 -1.84 11.89
N ALA A 43 -2.53 -2.05 12.71
CA ALA A 43 -1.35 -2.82 12.36
C ALA A 43 -0.95 -3.74 13.50
N ILE A 44 -0.58 -4.98 13.20
CA ILE A 44 0.01 -5.91 14.15
C ILE A 44 1.45 -6.22 13.75
N ARG A 45 2.38 -6.14 14.71
CA ARG A 45 3.76 -6.61 14.57
C ARG A 45 3.93 -7.89 15.37
N PHE A 46 4.46 -8.95 14.79
CA PHE A 46 4.79 -10.19 15.50
C PHE A 46 6.02 -10.85 14.87
N HIS A 47 6.71 -11.67 15.65
CA HIS A 47 7.90 -12.38 15.20
C HIS A 47 7.53 -13.56 14.31
N GLU A 48 8.21 -13.75 13.17
CA GLU A 48 7.84 -14.78 12.19
C GLU A 48 7.91 -16.21 12.73
N TYR A 49 8.77 -16.45 13.75
CA TYR A 49 8.85 -17.72 14.49
C TYR A 49 7.50 -18.19 15.06
N ASP A 50 6.54 -17.29 15.30
CA ASP A 50 5.16 -17.64 15.70
C ASP A 50 4.35 -18.33 14.58
N VAL A 51 4.91 -18.37 13.37
CA VAL A 51 4.39 -19.06 12.18
C VAL A 51 5.28 -20.25 11.88
N ARG A 52 4.74 -21.45 12.08
CA ARG A 52 5.45 -22.68 11.69
C ARG A 52 5.59 -22.75 10.17
N PRO A 53 6.73 -23.24 9.65
CA PRO A 53 6.84 -23.58 8.23
C PRO A 53 5.79 -24.63 7.83
N THR A 54 5.13 -24.43 6.69
CA THR A 54 4.15 -25.37 6.14
C THR A 54 4.45 -25.69 4.68
N GLY A 55 3.83 -26.77 4.18
CA GLY A 55 3.84 -27.08 2.75
C GLY A 55 2.93 -26.12 1.95
N ARG A 56 3.12 -26.12 0.64
CA ARG A 56 2.41 -25.22 -0.29
C ARG A 56 0.89 -25.42 -0.34
N ALA A 57 0.40 -26.65 -0.23
CA ALA A 57 -1.03 -26.96 -0.26
C ALA A 57 -1.67 -26.85 1.14
N THR A 58 -1.45 -25.72 1.82
CA THR A 58 -2.02 -25.44 3.15
C THR A 58 -2.68 -24.05 3.18
N MET A 59 -3.59 -23.83 4.13
CA MET A 59 -4.32 -22.57 4.32
C MET A 59 -3.54 -21.49 5.09
N GLY A 60 -2.34 -21.81 5.57
CA GLY A 60 -1.62 -20.93 6.50
C GLY A 60 -2.21 -20.90 7.92
N VAL A 61 -1.93 -19.81 8.64
CA VAL A 61 -2.39 -19.58 10.02
C VAL A 61 -2.79 -18.11 10.19
N LEU A 62 -3.72 -17.83 11.11
CA LEU A 62 -4.22 -16.47 11.36
C LEU A 62 -3.09 -15.49 11.73
N GLY A 63 -2.80 -14.51 10.87
CA GLY A 63 -1.81 -13.46 11.16
C GLY A 63 -2.36 -12.33 12.03
N MET A 64 -3.53 -11.80 11.64
CA MET A 64 -4.20 -10.66 12.25
C MET A 64 -5.69 -10.95 12.35
N ARG A 65 -6.33 -10.54 13.45
CA ARG A 65 -7.79 -10.53 13.54
C ARG A 65 -8.31 -9.22 12.99
N ILE A 66 -9.10 -9.30 11.92
CA ILE A 66 -9.68 -8.16 11.23
C ILE A 66 -11.20 -8.19 11.46
N PRO A 67 -11.84 -7.07 11.85
CA PRO A 67 -13.29 -7.01 11.99
C PRO A 67 -14.02 -7.18 10.65
N GLU A 68 -15.30 -7.53 10.74
CA GLU A 68 -16.17 -7.66 9.57
C GLU A 68 -16.22 -6.35 8.77
N GLY A 69 -16.23 -6.46 7.45
CA GLY A 69 -16.22 -5.31 6.53
C GLY A 69 -14.84 -4.72 6.24
N HIS A 70 -13.78 -5.22 6.90
CA HIS A 70 -12.41 -4.79 6.66
C HIS A 70 -11.55 -5.94 6.14
N VAL A 71 -10.46 -5.57 5.46
CA VAL A 71 -9.55 -6.51 4.79
C VAL A 71 -8.10 -6.23 5.17
N LEU A 72 -7.21 -7.17 4.85
CA LEU A 72 -5.77 -6.95 4.96
C LEU A 72 -5.30 -6.12 3.76
N VAL A 73 -4.70 -4.96 4.00
CA VAL A 73 -4.21 -4.05 2.94
C VAL A 73 -2.79 -4.38 2.53
N GLY A 74 -1.99 -4.94 3.44
CA GLY A 74 -0.65 -5.39 3.08
C GLY A 74 0.21 -5.80 4.25
N MET A 75 1.46 -6.13 3.90
CA MET A 75 2.48 -6.65 4.80
C MET A 75 3.85 -6.00 4.55
N ALA A 76 4.61 -5.82 5.62
CA ALA A 76 6.01 -5.40 5.59
C ALA A 76 6.86 -6.25 6.54
N VAL A 77 8.14 -6.41 6.21
CA VAL A 77 9.15 -6.84 7.19
C VAL A 77 9.55 -5.60 7.99
N ALA A 78 9.62 -5.71 9.31
CA ALA A 78 10.01 -4.61 10.18
C ALA A 78 11.53 -4.47 10.19
N GLU A 79 12.05 -3.53 9.41
CA GLU A 79 13.47 -3.19 9.33
C GLU A 79 13.73 -1.90 10.13
N ASP A 80 14.82 -1.87 10.90
CA ASP A 80 15.12 -0.73 11.80
C ASP A 80 15.34 0.60 11.06
N ASP A 81 15.80 0.54 9.81
CA ASP A 81 16.07 1.69 8.95
C ASP A 81 14.91 2.03 8.00
N ALA A 82 13.74 1.44 8.22
CA ALA A 82 12.57 1.64 7.38
C ALA A 82 11.39 2.28 8.12
N ASP A 83 10.64 3.08 7.38
CA ASP A 83 9.32 3.55 7.78
C ASP A 83 8.22 2.69 7.13
N LEU A 84 7.07 2.62 7.79
CA LEU A 84 5.84 2.15 7.16
C LEU A 84 5.10 3.36 6.58
N PHE A 85 5.02 3.43 5.25
CA PHE A 85 4.14 4.37 4.55
C PHE A 85 2.75 3.79 4.45
N CYS A 86 1.72 4.60 4.74
CA CYS A 86 0.32 4.25 4.53
C CYS A 86 -0.43 5.38 3.84
N VAL A 87 -1.43 5.05 3.03
CA VAL A 87 -2.31 6.00 2.35
C VAL A 87 -3.77 5.57 2.42
N THR A 88 -4.66 6.53 2.64
CA THR A 88 -6.12 6.34 2.65
C THR A 88 -6.72 6.55 1.26
N SER A 89 -7.93 6.03 1.05
CA SER A 89 -8.71 6.24 -0.18
C SER A 89 -8.97 7.74 -0.47
N GLY A 90 -9.03 8.58 0.56
CA GLY A 90 -9.15 10.04 0.44
C GLY A 90 -7.85 10.78 0.14
N GLY A 91 -6.74 10.08 -0.13
CA GLY A 91 -5.47 10.70 -0.52
C GLY A 91 -4.66 11.28 0.63
N TYR A 92 -4.89 10.79 1.85
CA TYR A 92 -4.10 11.17 3.03
C TYR A 92 -3.07 10.10 3.33
N GLY A 93 -1.81 10.51 3.47
CA GLY A 93 -0.70 9.61 3.73
C GLY A 93 0.21 10.10 4.83
N LYS A 94 0.99 9.17 5.37
CA LYS A 94 2.06 9.42 6.33
C LYS A 94 3.06 8.28 6.30
N ARG A 95 4.22 8.52 6.88
CA ARG A 95 5.19 7.48 7.21
C ARG A 95 5.43 7.44 8.71
N THR A 96 5.65 6.24 9.24
CA THR A 96 5.89 6.02 10.66
C THR A 96 7.02 5.01 10.81
N PRO A 97 8.06 5.27 11.63
CA PRO A 97 9.16 4.32 11.80
C PRO A 97 8.67 2.93 12.18
N ALA A 98 9.21 1.87 11.57
CA ALA A 98 8.82 0.49 11.87
C ALA A 98 9.02 0.16 13.37
N ALA A 99 10.05 0.73 13.99
CA ALA A 99 10.30 0.65 15.43
C ALA A 99 9.17 1.22 16.32
N SER A 100 8.28 2.06 15.78
CA SER A 100 7.13 2.59 16.53
C SER A 100 6.04 1.55 16.77
N TYR A 101 6.07 0.43 16.04
CA TYR A 101 5.09 -0.66 16.17
C TYR A 101 5.60 -1.67 17.22
N PRO A 102 4.92 -1.79 18.37
CA PRO A 102 5.30 -2.76 19.39
C PRO A 102 5.00 -4.19 18.93
N VAL A 103 5.87 -5.12 19.32
CA VAL A 103 5.66 -6.56 19.09
C VAL A 103 4.52 -7.07 19.96
N HIS A 104 3.59 -7.80 19.33
CA HIS A 104 2.44 -8.45 19.95
C HIS A 104 2.43 -9.95 19.56
N LYS A 105 1.58 -10.73 20.23
CA LYS A 105 1.33 -12.11 19.83
C LYS A 105 0.56 -12.15 18.51
N ARG A 106 0.95 -13.04 17.60
CA ARG A 106 0.23 -13.31 16.34
C ARG A 106 -1.27 -13.58 16.57
N GLY A 107 -2.11 -13.12 15.64
CA GLY A 107 -3.55 -13.35 15.65
C GLY A 107 -4.36 -12.34 16.48
N GLY A 108 -3.70 -11.32 17.04
CA GLY A 108 -4.37 -10.18 17.66
C GLY A 108 -4.90 -9.17 16.64
N GLN A 109 -5.63 -8.16 17.13
CA GLN A 109 -6.11 -7.03 16.31
C GLN A 109 -5.01 -5.97 16.04
N GLY A 110 -3.93 -6.00 16.81
CA GLY A 110 -2.86 -5.01 16.71
C GLY A 110 -3.24 -3.64 17.31
N VAL A 111 -2.52 -2.62 16.86
CA VAL A 111 -2.58 -1.24 17.36
C VAL A 111 -2.98 -0.28 16.25
N ILE A 112 -3.42 0.93 16.61
CA ILE A 112 -3.68 1.99 15.64
C ILE A 112 -2.40 2.25 14.83
N THR A 113 -2.53 2.28 13.50
CA THR A 113 -1.49 2.68 12.55
C THR A 113 -1.76 4.03 11.92
N ILE A 114 -3.04 4.39 11.75
CA ILE A 114 -3.51 5.70 11.32
C ILE A 114 -4.80 5.99 12.08
N LYS A 115 -4.99 7.24 12.52
CA LYS A 115 -6.23 7.60 13.20
C LYS A 115 -7.36 7.61 12.19
N ASP A 116 -8.38 6.79 12.44
CA ASP A 116 -9.58 6.71 11.63
C ASP A 116 -10.30 8.07 11.56
N SER A 117 -10.85 8.37 10.39
CA SER A 117 -11.56 9.60 10.05
C SER A 117 -12.44 9.33 8.83
N PRO A 118 -13.78 9.36 8.97
CA PRO A 118 -14.70 9.08 7.87
C PRO A 118 -14.43 9.90 6.60
N ASP A 119 -14.06 11.17 6.76
CA ASP A 119 -13.77 12.09 5.65
C ASP A 119 -12.48 11.72 4.86
N ARG A 120 -11.62 10.88 5.42
CA ARG A 120 -10.36 10.43 4.79
C ARG A 120 -10.48 9.04 4.17
N GLY A 121 -11.51 8.28 4.56
CA GLY A 121 -11.76 6.91 4.18
C GLY A 121 -10.69 5.91 4.66
N ASP A 122 -10.94 4.64 4.36
CA ASP A 122 -10.10 3.51 4.77
C ASP A 122 -8.70 3.56 4.15
N LEU A 123 -7.77 2.83 4.77
CA LEU A 123 -6.47 2.54 4.17
C LEU A 123 -6.64 1.71 2.90
N VAL A 124 -5.93 2.12 1.85
CA VAL A 124 -5.89 1.42 0.55
C VAL A 124 -4.49 1.02 0.12
N GLY A 125 -3.46 1.50 0.82
CA GLY A 125 -2.09 1.14 0.50
C GLY A 125 -1.16 1.21 1.70
N VAL A 126 -0.26 0.24 1.78
CA VAL A 126 0.83 0.20 2.76
C VAL A 126 2.10 -0.38 2.15
N CYS A 127 3.26 0.19 2.47
CA CYS A 127 4.54 -0.42 2.13
C CYS A 127 5.66 0.05 3.08
N SER A 128 6.69 -0.78 3.21
CA SER A 128 7.95 -0.36 3.84
C SER A 128 8.68 0.60 2.88
N VAL A 129 9.14 1.73 3.41
CA VAL A 129 9.84 2.77 2.66
C VAL A 129 11.12 3.22 3.36
N ARG A 130 12.03 3.79 2.58
CA ARG A 130 13.28 4.44 3.00
C ARG A 130 13.32 5.80 2.32
N ASP A 131 14.20 6.69 2.76
CA ASP A 131 14.25 8.07 2.27
C ASP A 131 14.48 8.17 0.75
N ASN A 132 15.21 7.21 0.17
CA ASN A 132 15.48 7.15 -1.27
C ASN A 132 14.33 6.55 -2.11
N HIS A 133 13.19 6.24 -1.52
CA HIS A 133 12.03 5.70 -2.25
C HIS A 133 11.09 6.81 -2.71
N GLU A 134 10.30 6.49 -3.73
CA GLU A 134 9.18 7.29 -4.18
C GLU A 134 7.91 6.44 -4.20
N ILE A 135 6.76 7.06 -4.00
CA ILE A 135 5.46 6.40 -4.08
C ILE A 135 4.73 6.90 -5.32
N MET A 136 4.30 5.98 -6.18
CA MET A 136 3.34 6.26 -7.23
C MET A 136 1.94 6.00 -6.70
N LEU A 137 1.06 6.99 -6.84
CA LEU A 137 -0.36 6.89 -6.49
C LEU A 137 -1.20 7.08 -7.73
N MET A 138 -2.23 6.25 -7.90
CA MET A 138 -3.22 6.38 -8.96
C MET A 138 -4.60 6.55 -8.35
N SER A 139 -5.42 7.43 -8.93
CA SER A 139 -6.82 7.59 -8.56
C SER A 139 -7.75 6.72 -9.40
N GLN A 140 -9.03 6.67 -9.05
CA GLN A 140 -10.05 5.94 -9.82
C GLN A 140 -10.36 6.67 -11.13
N GLU A 141 -10.23 8.00 -11.16
CA GLU A 141 -10.37 8.81 -12.38
C GLU A 141 -9.09 8.85 -13.24
N GLY A 142 -8.08 8.03 -12.93
CA GLY A 142 -6.88 7.86 -13.76
C GLY A 142 -5.79 8.91 -13.54
N VAL A 143 -5.90 9.77 -12.52
CA VAL A 143 -4.83 10.69 -12.16
C VAL A 143 -3.67 9.90 -11.55
N VAL A 144 -2.46 10.07 -12.06
CA VAL A 144 -1.25 9.43 -11.52
C VAL A 144 -0.29 10.50 -11.02
N ILE A 145 0.19 10.35 -9.79
CA ILE A 145 1.21 11.22 -9.20
C ILE A 145 2.38 10.41 -8.64
N ARG A 146 3.54 11.05 -8.54
CA ARG A 146 4.73 10.51 -7.89
C ARG A 146 5.11 11.39 -6.72
N VAL A 147 5.32 10.78 -5.56
CA VAL A 147 5.58 11.46 -4.28
C VAL A 147 6.89 10.95 -3.70
N PRO A 148 7.94 11.78 -3.60
CA PRO A 148 9.15 11.44 -2.86
C PRO A 148 8.84 11.14 -1.40
N VAL A 149 9.29 10.01 -0.87
CA VAL A 149 9.03 9.59 0.51
C VAL A 149 9.56 10.62 1.50
N GLU A 150 10.71 11.25 1.21
CA GLU A 150 11.29 12.32 2.02
C GLU A 150 10.34 13.50 2.24
N SER A 151 9.46 13.80 1.27
CA SER A 151 8.48 14.90 1.36
C SER A 151 7.24 14.52 2.17
N VAL A 152 7.01 13.22 2.41
CA VAL A 152 5.91 12.73 3.21
C VAL A 152 6.23 12.89 4.69
N ARG A 153 5.29 13.46 5.44
CA ARG A 153 5.47 13.71 6.87
C ARG A 153 5.69 12.41 7.64
N CYS A 154 6.83 12.34 8.35
CA CYS A 154 7.08 11.31 9.34
C CYS A 154 6.36 11.69 10.65
N THR A 155 5.43 10.84 11.09
CA THR A 155 4.64 11.05 12.30
C THR A 155 4.43 9.76 13.06
N GLY A 156 4.02 9.86 14.33
CA GLY A 156 3.62 8.71 15.12
C GLY A 156 2.39 7.98 14.56
N ARG A 157 2.16 6.78 15.09
CA ARG A 157 1.08 5.88 14.64
C ARG A 157 -0.31 6.51 14.76
N ASN A 158 -0.68 7.05 15.93
CA ASN A 158 -2.01 7.61 16.18
C ASN A 158 -2.16 9.05 15.67
N THR A 159 -1.92 9.25 14.38
CA THR A 159 -2.09 10.53 13.68
C THR A 159 -2.87 10.31 12.39
N MET A 160 -3.50 11.36 11.86
CA MET A 160 -4.35 11.25 10.66
C MET A 160 -3.57 11.31 9.33
N GLY A 161 -2.29 11.69 9.38
CA GLY A 161 -1.48 11.97 8.19
C GLY A 161 -1.81 13.30 7.52
N VAL A 162 -1.14 13.56 6.39
CA VAL A 162 -1.26 14.78 5.57
C VAL A 162 -1.77 14.43 4.20
N ARG A 163 -2.28 15.43 3.46
CA ARG A 163 -2.72 15.21 2.09
C ARG A 163 -1.50 14.94 1.20
N VAL A 164 -1.47 13.76 0.57
CA VAL A 164 -0.43 13.35 -0.39
C VAL A 164 -0.95 13.36 -1.83
N MET A 165 -2.27 13.25 -2.01
CA MET A 165 -2.94 13.36 -3.30
C MET A 165 -4.14 14.31 -3.22
N ASN A 166 -4.23 15.23 -4.17
CA ASN A 166 -5.37 16.15 -4.29
C ASN A 166 -6.45 15.50 -5.15
N LEU A 167 -7.44 14.89 -4.51
CA LEU A 167 -8.62 14.32 -5.15
C LEU A 167 -9.75 15.36 -5.23
N ARG A 168 -10.58 15.28 -6.28
CA ARG A 168 -11.74 16.15 -6.51
C ARG A 168 -13.03 15.34 -6.42
N GLY A 169 -14.10 15.97 -5.95
CA GLY A 169 -15.44 15.36 -5.92
C GLY A 169 -15.45 13.98 -5.25
N ALA A 170 -15.87 12.97 -6.01
CA ALA A 170 -15.97 11.59 -5.55
C ALA A 170 -14.71 10.74 -5.83
N ASP A 171 -13.65 11.30 -6.44
CA ASP A 171 -12.43 10.57 -6.77
C ASP A 171 -11.75 10.00 -5.51
N ARG A 172 -11.09 8.84 -5.67
CA ARG A 172 -10.43 8.08 -4.61
C ARG A 172 -9.10 7.53 -5.10
N VAL A 173 -8.15 7.37 -4.20
CA VAL A 173 -6.93 6.58 -4.47
C VAL A 173 -7.35 5.14 -4.75
N SER A 174 -6.95 4.61 -5.91
CA SER A 174 -7.24 3.25 -6.36
C SER A 174 -6.08 2.30 -6.12
N SER A 175 -4.84 2.76 -6.26
CA SER A 175 -3.66 1.92 -6.11
C SER A 175 -2.40 2.70 -5.76
N MET A 176 -1.39 1.95 -5.32
CA MET A 176 -0.11 2.46 -4.90
C MET A 176 1.03 1.52 -5.35
N ALA A 177 2.13 2.09 -5.80
CA ALA A 177 3.37 1.35 -6.04
C ALA A 177 4.58 2.07 -5.42
N ARG A 178 5.48 1.29 -4.82
CA ARG A 178 6.78 1.80 -4.34
C ARG A 178 7.80 1.71 -5.46
N LEU A 179 8.52 2.80 -5.66
CA LEU A 179 9.62 2.93 -6.62
C LEU A 179 10.93 3.16 -5.87
N VAL A 180 12.03 2.67 -6.43
CA VAL A 180 13.36 3.11 -6.01
C VAL A 180 13.64 4.44 -6.70
N GLY A 181 14.02 5.44 -5.91
CA GLY A 181 14.36 6.77 -6.41
C GLY A 181 15.50 6.70 -7.42
N ARG A 182 15.39 7.47 -8.51
CA ARG A 182 16.47 7.57 -9.49
C ARG A 182 17.65 8.29 -8.84
N SER A 183 18.80 7.61 -8.76
CA SER A 183 20.06 8.29 -8.48
C SER A 183 20.40 9.19 -9.67
N GLY A 184 20.23 10.51 -9.51
CA GLY A 184 20.80 11.54 -10.39
C GLY A 184 20.22 11.62 -11.81
N GLY A 185 19.18 12.44 -11.99
CA GLY A 185 18.75 12.90 -13.31
C GLY A 185 17.58 13.87 -13.19
N ASN A 186 17.88 15.16 -13.28
CA ASN A 186 16.91 16.25 -13.35
C ASN A 186 15.97 16.04 -14.55
N GLY A 187 14.84 15.37 -14.33
CA GLY A 187 13.76 15.16 -15.30
C GLY A 187 12.61 16.09 -14.93
N GLY A 188 12.35 17.07 -15.78
CA GLY A 188 11.49 18.22 -15.53
C GLY A 188 10.10 17.91 -14.99
N ASN A 189 9.61 18.88 -14.22
CA ASN A 189 8.26 19.00 -13.70
C ASN A 189 7.26 18.84 -14.86
N GLY A 190 6.68 17.65 -15.01
CA GLY A 190 5.58 17.39 -15.94
C GLY A 190 4.30 17.95 -15.33
N ASP A 191 4.08 19.25 -15.54
CA ASP A 191 2.78 19.89 -15.36
C ASP A 191 1.81 19.18 -16.32
N VAL A 192 0.92 18.35 -15.79
CA VAL A 192 -0.15 17.74 -16.58
C VAL A 192 -1.22 18.82 -16.73
N SER A 193 -0.99 19.70 -17.69
CA SER A 193 -1.98 20.69 -18.09
C SER A 193 -3.22 19.97 -18.61
N ARG A 194 -4.34 20.29 -17.97
CA ARG A 194 -5.74 20.10 -18.38
C ARG A 194 -5.91 19.88 -19.89
N ILE A 195 -6.56 18.79 -20.27
CA ILE A 195 -7.24 18.69 -21.57
C ILE A 195 -8.54 19.47 -21.39
N ASP A 196 -8.59 20.68 -21.95
CA ASP A 196 -9.80 21.48 -22.08
C ASP A 196 -10.36 21.17 -23.48
N GLU A 197 -11.43 20.39 -23.56
CA GLU A 197 -12.19 20.23 -24.81
C GLU A 197 -13.01 21.50 -25.04
N GLY A 198 -12.35 22.48 -25.68
CA GLY A 198 -12.97 23.69 -26.19
C GLY A 198 -13.53 23.48 -27.60
N ASP A 199 -14.85 23.34 -27.64
CA ASP A 199 -15.80 23.70 -28.70
C ASP A 199 -15.21 24.52 -29.87
N GLN A 200 -15.26 23.97 -31.09
CA GLN A 200 -15.15 24.73 -32.34
C GLN A 200 -16.28 24.28 -33.28
N ASN A 201 -17.41 24.98 -33.17
CA ASN A 201 -18.24 25.29 -34.32
C ASN A 201 -17.42 26.20 -35.24
N ASP A 202 -17.20 25.78 -36.48
CA ASP A 202 -17.02 26.70 -37.60
C ASP A 202 -17.95 26.28 -38.73
N GLU A 203 -19.03 27.04 -38.84
CA GLU A 203 -19.76 27.27 -40.08
C GLU A 203 -18.78 27.79 -41.13
N ILE A 204 -18.74 27.17 -42.32
CA ILE A 204 -18.34 27.86 -43.53
C ILE A 204 -19.44 27.62 -44.56
N ASP A 205 -20.20 28.70 -44.77
CA ASP A 205 -21.12 28.92 -45.87
C ASP A 205 -20.42 28.91 -47.24
N ASN A 206 -21.25 28.64 -48.24
CA ASN A 206 -21.00 28.59 -49.68
C ASN A 206 -20.19 29.76 -50.26
N ASP A 207 -19.41 29.50 -51.31
CA ASP A 207 -19.60 30.12 -52.64
C ASP A 207 -18.65 29.50 -53.69
N ASP A 208 -19.21 29.37 -54.92
CA ASP A 208 -18.67 28.94 -56.24
C ASP A 208 -18.40 27.44 -56.54
#